data_AF-A0A2C9M994-F1
#
_entry.id   AF-A0A2C9M994-F1
#
_cell.length_a   1.000
_cell.length_b   1.000
_cell.length_c   1.000
_cell.angle_alpha   90.00
_cell.angle_beta   90.00
_cell.angle_gamma   90.00
#
_symmetry.space_group_name_H-M   'P 1'
#
loop_
_entity.id
_entity.type
_entity.pdbx_description
1 polymer ?
#
loop_
_entity_poly.entity_id
_entity_poly.type
_entity_poly.pdbx_seq_one_letter_code
_entity_poly.pdbx_strand_id
1 'polypeptide(L)'
;NLQLNFVFTTSLNKSYSCIHKRLVKVDTATVDYRFAINETVIQMTVTGPSIEMLCSLYISGGRNVALKQTAEQTGTYSEGNVLYRASLAVDGNTNSVFYNKTCSHTTDKLAQSVYPASWTLTLDTVKVINRITIYNRADSFSYRLSRFKLETLDTNNHTVWAFDDPAKVLRVYALNIMQQKPVKTIRISATWNDSYYHFPILTLCEVLVFG
;
A
#
# COMPACT_ATOMS: atom_id res chain seq x y z
N ASN A 1 -13.83 -5.62 -27.94
CA ASN A 1 -12.70 -6.29 -27.27
C ASN A 1 -11.46 -5.44 -27.45
N LEU A 2 -10.86 -4.95 -26.36
CA LEU A 2 -9.59 -4.21 -26.39
C LEU A 2 -8.48 -5.14 -26.95
N GLN A 3 -7.97 -4.79 -28.13
CA GLN A 3 -6.86 -5.49 -28.78
C GLN A 3 -5.57 -4.71 -28.49
N LEU A 4 -4.96 -5.04 -27.35
CA LEU A 4 -3.67 -4.50 -26.92
C LEU A 4 -2.65 -5.62 -26.76
N ASN A 5 -1.43 -5.34 -27.19
CA ASN A 5 -0.24 -6.18 -27.02
C ASN A 5 0.73 -5.45 -26.10
N PHE A 6 1.35 -6.21 -25.19
CA PHE A 6 2.31 -5.68 -24.22
C PHE A 6 3.64 -6.40 -24.40
N VAL A 7 4.71 -5.62 -24.51
CA VAL A 7 6.09 -6.10 -24.52
C VAL A 7 6.82 -5.40 -23.37
N PHE A 8 7.51 -6.18 -22.54
CA PHE A 8 8.26 -5.67 -21.41
C PHE A 8 9.75 -5.87 -21.64
N THR A 9 10.55 -4.84 -21.41
CA THR A 9 12.02 -4.92 -21.40
C THR A 9 12.51 -4.84 -19.97
N THR A 10 13.43 -5.74 -19.59
CA THR A 10 13.95 -5.86 -18.23
C THR A 10 15.32 -5.22 -18.08
N SER A 11 15.75 -5.05 -16.83
CA SER A 11 17.09 -4.57 -16.49
C SER A 11 18.23 -5.47 -17.00
N LEU A 12 17.92 -6.72 -17.36
CA LEU A 12 18.85 -7.66 -18.01
C LEU A 12 18.81 -7.57 -19.55
N ASN A 13 18.17 -6.53 -20.09
CA ASN A 13 17.96 -6.32 -21.53
C ASN A 13 17.23 -7.46 -22.23
N LYS A 14 16.41 -8.22 -21.50
CA LYS A 14 15.53 -9.25 -22.06
C LYS A 14 14.17 -8.65 -22.39
N SER A 15 13.59 -9.11 -23.50
CA SER A 15 12.25 -8.69 -23.93
C SER A 15 11.25 -9.83 -23.77
N TYR A 16 10.12 -9.54 -23.14
CA TYR A 16 9.04 -10.50 -22.87
C TYR A 16 7.75 -10.04 -23.53
N SER A 17 7.27 -10.83 -24.48
CA SER A 17 5.93 -10.65 -25.06
C SER A 17 4.88 -11.28 -24.16
N CYS A 18 3.85 -10.50 -23.83
CA CYS A 18 2.78 -10.85 -22.91
C CYS A 18 1.73 -11.77 -23.57
N ILE A 19 2.15 -12.97 -23.99
CA ILE A 19 1.32 -13.91 -24.78
C ILE A 19 0.31 -14.63 -23.89
N HIS A 20 0.72 -15.10 -22.71
CA HIS A 20 -0.13 -15.80 -21.74
C HIS A 20 -0.68 -14.87 -20.65
N LYS A 21 -1.21 -13.72 -21.07
CA LYS A 21 -1.76 -12.73 -20.13
C LYS A 21 -3.05 -13.22 -19.50
N ARG A 22 -3.19 -13.04 -18.18
CA ARG A 22 -4.50 -13.16 -17.53
C ARG A 22 -5.25 -11.85 -17.75
N LEU A 23 -6.49 -11.96 -18.18
CA LEU A 23 -7.37 -10.83 -18.45
C LEU A 23 -8.57 -10.93 -17.50
N VAL A 24 -8.82 -9.86 -16.74
CA VAL A 24 -9.98 -9.75 -15.87
C VAL A 24 -10.76 -8.52 -16.26
N LYS A 25 -12.02 -8.69 -16.66
CA LYS A 25 -12.93 -7.57 -16.90
C LYS A 25 -13.45 -7.10 -15.54
N VAL A 26 -13.09 -5.88 -15.15
CA VAL A 26 -13.49 -5.28 -13.86
C VAL A 26 -14.91 -4.73 -13.99
N ASP A 27 -15.17 -3.99 -15.08
CA ASP A 27 -16.48 -3.43 -15.42
C ASP A 27 -16.63 -3.26 -16.95
N THR A 28 -17.58 -2.45 -17.41
CA THR A 28 -17.81 -2.20 -18.84
C THR A 28 -16.71 -1.40 -19.55
N ALA A 29 -15.94 -0.59 -18.81
CA ALA A 29 -14.88 0.29 -19.29
C ALA A 29 -13.47 -0.14 -18.85
N THR A 30 -13.35 -0.98 -17.82
CA THR A 30 -12.08 -1.32 -17.16
C THR A 30 -11.72 -2.79 -17.35
N VAL A 31 -10.47 -3.04 -17.76
CA VAL A 31 -9.90 -4.39 -17.90
C VAL A 31 -8.48 -4.43 -17.31
N ASP A 32 -8.23 -5.47 -16.51
CA ASP A 32 -6.93 -5.74 -15.92
C ASP A 32 -6.19 -6.80 -16.71
N TYR A 33 -4.96 -6.45 -17.12
CA TYR A 33 -4.00 -7.39 -17.70
C TYR A 33 -2.93 -7.73 -16.67
N ARG A 34 -2.71 -9.03 -16.45
CA ARG A 34 -1.67 -9.52 -15.55
C ARG A 34 -0.69 -10.44 -16.27
N PHE A 35 0.59 -10.17 -16.05
CA PHE A 35 1.72 -10.93 -16.55
C PHE A 35 2.78 -11.04 -15.47
N ALA A 36 3.36 -12.24 -15.31
CA ALA A 36 4.38 -12.48 -14.30
C ALA A 36 5.76 -12.42 -14.96
N ILE A 37 6.60 -11.51 -14.48
CA ILE A 37 8.02 -11.39 -14.84
C ILE A 37 8.79 -11.38 -13.54
N ASN A 38 9.80 -12.24 -13.42
CA ASN A 38 10.63 -12.38 -12.21
C ASN A 38 11.90 -11.50 -12.27
N GLU A 39 11.88 -10.48 -13.11
CA GLU A 39 12.98 -9.54 -13.36
C GLU A 39 12.44 -8.11 -13.28
N THR A 40 13.30 -7.17 -12.91
CA THR A 40 12.95 -5.75 -12.87
C THR A 40 12.62 -5.24 -14.26
N VAL A 41 11.37 -4.85 -14.48
CA VAL A 41 10.90 -4.23 -15.73
C VAL A 41 11.33 -2.76 -15.74
N ILE A 42 11.98 -2.33 -16.82
CA ILE A 42 12.44 -0.95 -17.02
C ILE A 42 11.66 -0.20 -18.12
N GLN A 43 11.04 -0.94 -19.04
CA GLN A 43 10.24 -0.38 -20.11
C GLN A 43 9.05 -1.30 -20.41
N MET A 44 7.91 -0.69 -20.71
CA MET A 44 6.74 -1.36 -21.25
C MET A 44 6.34 -0.67 -22.55
N THR A 45 6.25 -1.45 -23.62
CA THR A 45 5.73 -1.02 -24.91
C THR A 45 4.34 -1.60 -25.09
N VAL A 46 3.36 -0.73 -25.33
CA VAL A 46 1.98 -1.12 -25.64
C VAL A 46 1.77 -0.88 -27.13
N THR A 47 1.24 -1.87 -27.85
CA THR A 47 0.89 -1.76 -29.28
C THR A 47 -0.50 -2.34 -29.54
N GLY A 48 -1.10 -1.99 -30.67
CA GLY A 48 -2.36 -2.59 -31.13
C GLY A 48 -3.42 -1.56 -31.50
N PRO A 49 -4.48 -1.98 -32.21
CA PRO A 49 -5.46 -1.07 -32.81
C PRO A 49 -6.37 -0.39 -31.78
N SER A 50 -6.42 -0.87 -30.53
CA SER A 50 -7.27 -0.27 -29.48
C SER A 50 -6.54 0.76 -28.61
N ILE A 51 -5.29 1.15 -28.93
CA ILE A 51 -4.56 2.17 -28.16
C ILE A 51 -5.31 3.50 -28.15
N GLU A 52 -5.87 3.91 -29.29
CA GLU A 52 -6.59 5.17 -29.42
C GLU A 52 -7.90 5.21 -28.61
N MET A 53 -8.37 4.06 -28.11
CA MET A 53 -9.56 3.93 -27.29
C MET A 53 -9.25 4.01 -25.78
N LEU A 54 -7.97 4.10 -25.39
CA LEU A 54 -7.56 4.16 -23.99
C LEU A 54 -7.72 5.58 -23.43
N CYS A 55 -8.64 5.75 -22.49
CA CYS A 55 -8.73 7.00 -21.72
C CYS A 55 -7.66 7.11 -20.62
N SER A 56 -7.23 5.97 -20.08
CA SER A 56 -6.24 5.90 -18.99
C SER A 56 -5.52 4.56 -18.99
N LEU A 57 -4.24 4.56 -18.61
CA LEU A 57 -3.44 3.36 -18.43
C LEU A 57 -2.79 3.38 -17.05
N TYR A 58 -3.12 2.39 -16.21
CA TYR A 58 -2.56 2.25 -14.87
C TYR A 58 -1.58 1.08 -14.82
N ILE A 59 -0.37 1.35 -14.32
CA ILE A 59 0.64 0.32 -14.09
C ILE A 59 0.72 0.07 -12.59
N SER A 60 0.30 -1.14 -12.18
CA SER A 60 0.29 -1.54 -10.77
C SER A 60 1.70 -1.66 -10.17
N GLY A 61 2.71 -1.89 -11.00
CA GLY A 61 4.08 -2.16 -10.54
C GLY A 61 4.28 -3.57 -10.00
N GLY A 62 3.22 -4.31 -9.68
CA GLY A 62 3.31 -5.69 -9.21
C GLY A 62 1.99 -6.20 -8.66
N ARG A 63 2.04 -7.30 -7.93
CA ARG A 63 0.89 -7.80 -7.15
C ARG A 63 0.87 -7.05 -5.82
N ASN A 64 -0.32 -6.73 -5.30
CA ASN A 64 -0.43 -6.34 -3.89
C ASN A 64 -0.05 -7.55 -3.01
N VAL A 65 1.16 -7.54 -2.47
CA VAL A 65 1.67 -8.57 -1.57
C VAL A 65 1.23 -8.34 -0.12
N ALA A 66 0.65 -7.18 0.23
CA ALA A 66 0.12 -6.92 1.57
C ALA A 66 -1.24 -7.57 1.85
N LEU A 67 -2.03 -7.84 0.81
CA LEU A 67 -3.42 -8.28 0.92
C LEU A 67 -3.55 -9.50 1.84
N LYS A 68 -4.32 -9.34 2.93
CA LYS A 68 -4.62 -10.37 3.95
C LYS A 68 -3.40 -10.97 4.65
N GLN A 69 -2.26 -10.31 4.59
CA GLN A 69 -1.07 -10.66 5.39
C GLN A 69 -1.31 -10.34 6.88
N THR A 70 -0.40 -10.81 7.74
CA THR A 70 -0.45 -10.51 9.17
C THR A 70 -0.07 -9.07 9.44
N ALA A 71 -0.99 -8.34 10.07
CA ALA A 71 -0.78 -6.97 10.52
C ALA A 71 -1.06 -6.82 12.01
N GLU A 72 -0.27 -6.00 12.69
CA GLU A 72 -0.36 -5.69 14.11
C GLU A 72 -0.29 -4.17 14.32
N GLN A 73 -0.77 -3.69 15.45
CA GLN A 73 -0.71 -2.26 15.79
C GLN A 73 -0.65 -2.04 17.31
N THR A 74 -0.14 -0.89 17.72
CA THR A 74 -0.09 -0.50 19.13
C THR A 74 -1.46 -0.04 19.62
N GLY A 75 -2.06 -0.82 20.54
CA GLY A 75 -3.40 -0.54 21.04
C GLY A 75 -4.46 -0.63 19.93
N THR A 76 -5.72 -0.83 20.30
CA THR A 76 -6.79 -0.91 19.29
C THR A 76 -8.00 -0.12 19.75
N TYR A 77 -8.46 0.78 18.90
CA TYR A 77 -9.69 1.50 19.12
C TYR A 77 -10.89 0.58 18.94
N SER A 78 -11.88 0.73 19.80
CA SER A 78 -13.15 0.01 19.74
C SER A 78 -14.30 0.97 19.97
N GLU A 79 -15.37 0.79 19.21
CA GLU A 79 -16.60 1.57 19.30
C GLU A 79 -17.79 0.61 19.26
N GLY A 80 -18.49 0.48 20.39
CA GLY A 80 -19.51 -0.55 20.56
C GLY A 80 -18.93 -1.96 20.29
N ASN A 81 -19.53 -2.67 19.32
CA ASN A 81 -19.10 -4.01 18.92
C ASN A 81 -18.07 -4.02 17.78
N VAL A 82 -17.59 -2.85 17.34
CA VAL A 82 -16.62 -2.73 16.24
C VAL A 82 -15.22 -2.59 16.81
N LEU A 83 -14.29 -3.40 16.31
CA LEU A 83 -12.88 -3.33 16.66
C LEU A 83 -12.07 -2.95 15.42
N TYR A 84 -11.41 -1.79 15.46
CA TYR A 84 -10.68 -1.22 14.32
C TYR A 84 -9.26 -1.81 14.24
N ARG A 85 -9.20 -3.12 13.99
CA ARG A 85 -7.98 -3.96 14.02
C ARG A 85 -7.00 -3.59 12.90
N ALA A 86 -5.72 -3.92 13.12
CA ALA A 86 -4.66 -3.73 12.14
C ALA A 86 -4.93 -4.39 10.78
N SER A 87 -5.59 -5.56 10.78
CA SER A 87 -5.91 -6.30 9.56
C SER A 87 -6.85 -5.59 8.60
N LEU A 88 -7.59 -4.57 9.06
CA LEU A 88 -8.48 -3.79 8.19
C LEU A 88 -7.68 -2.98 7.17
N ALA A 89 -6.47 -2.53 7.51
CA ALA A 89 -5.62 -1.81 6.57
C ALA A 89 -4.95 -2.70 5.50
N VAL A 90 -5.28 -3.98 5.43
CA VAL A 90 -4.82 -4.91 4.39
C VAL A 90 -5.96 -5.83 3.92
N ASP A 91 -7.21 -5.37 4.05
CA ASP A 91 -8.39 -6.17 3.72
C ASP A 91 -8.77 -6.08 2.22
N GLY A 92 -8.16 -5.15 1.48
CA GLY A 92 -8.41 -4.89 0.07
C GLY A 92 -9.42 -3.78 -0.21
N ASN A 93 -9.94 -3.10 0.82
CA ASN A 93 -10.95 -2.07 0.70
C ASN A 93 -10.37 -0.67 0.91
N THR A 94 -10.28 0.10 -0.16
CA THR A 94 -9.71 1.46 -0.14
C THR A 94 -10.67 2.53 0.35
N ASN A 95 -11.84 2.16 0.87
CA ASN A 95 -12.81 3.10 1.42
C ASN A 95 -12.21 3.86 2.61
N SER A 96 -12.12 5.18 2.46
CA SER A 96 -11.44 6.07 3.39
C SER A 96 -12.37 6.75 4.39
N VAL A 97 -13.65 6.36 4.43
CA VAL A 97 -14.61 6.84 5.42
C VAL A 97 -14.55 5.93 6.64
N PHE A 98 -14.09 6.47 7.77
CA PHE A 98 -13.84 5.69 8.98
C PHE A 98 -15.03 4.84 9.45
N TYR A 99 -16.24 5.41 9.44
CA TYR A 99 -17.47 4.74 9.88
C TYR A 99 -17.95 3.62 8.95
N ASN A 100 -17.33 3.43 7.79
CA ASN A 100 -17.54 2.26 6.95
C ASN A 100 -16.82 1.01 7.47
N LYS A 101 -16.07 1.13 8.58
CA LYS A 101 -15.48 0.01 9.35
C LYS A 101 -14.40 -0.77 8.59
N THR A 102 -13.74 -0.11 7.64
CA THR A 102 -12.67 -0.68 6.81
C THR A 102 -11.31 -0.09 7.13
N CYS A 103 -11.22 0.86 8.07
CA CYS A 103 -9.93 1.43 8.48
C CYS A 103 -9.42 0.80 9.78
N SER A 104 -8.11 0.62 9.91
CA SER A 104 -7.46 0.34 11.18
C SER A 104 -7.33 1.63 12.00
N HIS A 105 -7.33 1.51 13.33
CA HIS A 105 -7.19 2.67 14.22
C HIS A 105 -6.60 2.27 15.57
N THR A 106 -5.46 2.87 15.93
CA THR A 106 -4.83 2.66 17.25
C THR A 106 -5.71 3.23 18.35
N THR A 107 -5.51 2.82 19.60
CA THR A 107 -6.36 3.29 20.71
C THR A 107 -6.39 4.81 20.87
N ASP A 108 -7.52 5.33 21.35
CA ASP A 108 -7.72 6.73 21.76
C ASP A 108 -7.75 6.86 23.30
N LYS A 109 -7.36 5.80 24.02
CA LYS A 109 -7.25 5.77 25.48
C LYS A 109 -5.80 5.96 25.88
N LEU A 110 -5.51 7.05 26.60
CA LEU A 110 -4.16 7.40 27.05
C LEU A 110 -3.45 6.23 27.77
N ALA A 111 -4.15 5.51 28.66
CA ALA A 111 -3.61 4.38 29.40
C ALA A 111 -3.17 3.18 28.52
N GLN A 112 -3.62 3.14 27.27
CA GLN A 112 -3.27 2.10 26.29
C GLN A 112 -2.39 2.66 25.15
N SER A 113 -2.17 3.98 25.14
CA SER A 113 -1.36 4.64 24.12
C SER A 113 0.10 4.23 24.29
N VAL A 114 0.79 4.04 23.17
CA VAL A 114 2.21 3.73 23.10
C VAL A 114 2.84 4.74 22.16
N TYR A 115 3.99 5.31 22.53
CA TYR A 115 4.73 6.22 21.68
C TYR A 115 5.92 5.49 21.02
N PRO A 116 6.07 5.54 19.68
CA PRO A 116 5.08 6.06 18.72
C PRO A 116 3.91 5.07 18.54
N ALA A 117 2.73 5.60 18.21
CA ALA A 117 1.62 4.75 17.77
C ALA A 117 2.00 4.16 16.41
N SER A 118 1.97 2.84 16.26
CA SER A 118 2.48 2.17 15.07
C SER A 118 1.57 1.06 14.58
N TRP A 119 1.69 0.80 13.29
CA TRP A 119 1.10 -0.32 12.57
C TRP A 119 2.23 -1.05 11.84
N THR A 120 2.25 -2.37 11.92
CA THR A 120 3.31 -3.22 11.36
C THR A 120 2.69 -4.34 10.54
N LEU A 121 3.17 -4.49 9.31
CA LEU A 121 2.89 -5.59 8.40
C LEU A 121 4.06 -6.56 8.41
N THR A 122 3.79 -7.85 8.59
CA THR A 122 4.78 -8.92 8.42
C THR A 122 4.42 -9.72 7.17
N LEU A 123 5.30 -9.70 6.17
CA LEU A 123 5.12 -10.48 4.95
C LEU A 123 5.43 -11.97 5.23
N ASP A 124 4.63 -12.87 4.68
CA ASP A 124 4.78 -14.33 4.75
C ASP A 124 6.17 -14.80 4.29
N THR A 125 6.61 -14.30 3.13
CA THR A 125 7.97 -14.44 2.62
C THR A 125 8.58 -13.07 2.37
N VAL A 126 9.91 -13.00 2.34
CA VAL A 126 10.57 -11.77 1.89
C VAL A 126 10.14 -11.43 0.46
N LYS A 127 9.92 -10.14 0.19
CA LYS A 127 9.55 -9.64 -1.15
C LYS A 127 10.44 -8.46 -1.52
N VAL A 128 10.82 -8.37 -2.79
CA VAL A 128 11.33 -7.10 -3.32
C VAL A 128 10.11 -6.24 -3.60
N ILE A 129 10.05 -5.05 -3.01
CA ILE A 129 8.90 -4.15 -3.12
C ILE A 129 9.28 -2.91 -3.91
N ASN A 130 8.40 -2.45 -4.79
CA ASN A 130 8.64 -1.29 -5.66
C ASN A 130 7.72 -0.11 -5.37
N ARG A 131 6.58 -0.34 -4.72
CA ARG A 131 5.65 0.73 -4.37
C ARG A 131 4.87 0.39 -3.11
N ILE A 132 4.70 1.37 -2.24
CA ILE A 132 3.73 1.33 -1.15
C ILE A 132 2.69 2.42 -1.39
N THR A 133 1.42 2.07 -1.27
CA THR A 133 0.31 3.02 -1.35
C THR A 133 -0.47 2.99 -0.06
N ILE A 134 -0.58 4.14 0.62
CA ILE A 134 -1.32 4.28 1.87
C ILE A 134 -2.56 5.12 1.62
N TYR A 135 -3.73 4.56 1.92
CA TYR A 135 -5.00 5.28 1.95
C TYR A 135 -5.22 5.81 3.36
N ASN A 136 -5.21 7.13 3.47
CA ASN A 136 -5.51 7.83 4.71
C ASN A 136 -7.02 7.85 4.96
N ARG A 137 -7.42 8.14 6.20
CA ARG A 137 -8.79 8.55 6.52
C ARG A 137 -9.12 9.86 5.79
N ALA A 138 -10.33 9.97 5.24
CA ALA A 138 -10.73 11.10 4.40
C ALA A 138 -11.95 11.88 4.90
N ASP A 139 -12.76 11.33 5.80
CA ASP A 139 -13.98 11.96 6.32
C ASP A 139 -13.69 13.01 7.40
N SER A 140 -12.68 12.77 8.25
CA SER A 140 -12.16 13.73 9.24
C SER A 140 -10.82 13.24 9.79
N PHE A 141 -10.13 14.06 10.60
CA PHE A 141 -8.89 13.67 11.29
C PHE A 141 -7.76 13.14 10.40
N SER A 142 -7.76 13.43 9.09
CA SER A 142 -6.72 13.02 8.15
C SER A 142 -5.33 13.52 8.54
N TYR A 143 -5.27 14.61 9.31
CA TYR A 143 -4.05 15.18 9.87
C TYR A 143 -3.30 14.23 10.82
N ARG A 144 -3.96 13.19 11.35
CA ARG A 144 -3.33 12.17 12.22
C ARG A 144 -2.23 11.40 11.49
N LEU A 145 -2.36 11.22 10.17
CA LEU A 145 -1.32 10.66 9.32
C LEU A 145 -0.42 11.76 8.73
N SER A 146 0.00 12.72 9.56
CA SER A 146 1.01 13.74 9.22
C SER A 146 2.31 13.42 9.94
N ARG A 147 3.46 13.75 9.32
CA ARG A 147 4.81 13.55 9.89
C ARG A 147 5.12 12.09 10.23
N PHE A 148 4.36 11.14 9.71
CA PHE A 148 4.60 9.73 10.00
C PHE A 148 5.95 9.28 9.44
N LYS A 149 6.51 8.24 10.08
CA LYS A 149 7.67 7.52 9.57
C LYS A 149 7.21 6.18 9.00
N LEU A 150 7.67 5.86 7.79
CA LEU A 150 7.55 4.53 7.22
C LEU A 150 8.93 3.89 7.15
N GLU A 151 9.04 2.65 7.59
CA GLU A 151 10.26 1.85 7.51
C GLU A 151 9.97 0.49 6.91
N THR A 152 10.90 0.02 6.07
CA THR A 152 10.90 -1.35 5.56
C THR A 152 12.11 -2.05 6.14
N LEU A 153 11.94 -3.25 6.67
CA LEU A 153 12.98 -3.98 7.39
C LEU A 153 13.25 -5.33 6.72
N ASP A 154 14.51 -5.77 6.78
CA ASP A 154 14.89 -7.13 6.40
C ASP A 154 14.51 -8.15 7.50
N THR A 155 14.90 -9.42 7.32
CA THR A 155 14.63 -10.49 8.30
C THR A 155 15.36 -10.33 9.63
N ASN A 156 16.41 -9.50 9.68
CA ASN A 156 17.19 -9.21 10.87
C ASN A 156 16.73 -7.89 11.54
N ASN A 157 15.60 -7.33 11.11
CA ASN A 157 15.07 -6.04 11.53
C ASN A 157 15.99 -4.85 11.20
N HIS A 158 16.90 -4.98 10.23
CA HIS A 158 17.66 -3.83 9.74
C HIS A 158 16.81 -3.03 8.76
N THR A 159 16.85 -1.71 8.90
CA THR A 159 16.17 -0.81 7.97
C THR A 159 16.80 -0.90 6.58
N VAL A 160 15.97 -1.34 5.63
CA VAL A 160 16.30 -1.41 4.21
C VAL A 160 16.02 -0.07 3.51
N TRP A 161 14.93 0.58 3.90
CA TRP A 161 14.49 1.86 3.37
C TRP A 161 13.58 2.54 4.40
N ALA A 162 13.58 3.86 4.40
CA ALA A 162 12.71 4.66 5.24
C ALA A 162 12.22 5.91 4.50
N PHE A 163 11.07 6.41 4.95
CA PHE A 163 10.48 7.65 4.51
C PHE A 163 9.92 8.42 5.70
N ASP A 164 10.28 9.68 5.79
CA ASP A 164 9.74 10.62 6.77
C ASP A 164 8.80 11.59 6.04
N ASP A 165 7.52 11.60 6.40
CA ASP A 165 6.54 12.50 5.80
C ASP A 165 6.89 13.97 6.13
N PRO A 166 6.95 14.88 5.14
CA PRO A 166 7.32 16.28 5.35
C PRO A 166 6.16 17.12 5.93
N ALA A 167 5.31 16.52 6.78
CA ALA A 167 4.08 17.10 7.32
C ALA A 167 3.01 17.42 6.27
N LYS A 168 2.99 16.69 5.15
CA LYS A 168 2.02 16.92 4.07
C LYS A 168 0.86 15.96 4.21
N VAL A 169 -0.31 16.46 4.57
CA VAL A 169 -1.52 15.63 4.70
C VAL A 169 -2.09 15.32 3.31
N LEU A 170 -2.07 14.04 2.95
CA LEU A 170 -2.64 13.53 1.70
C LEU A 170 -3.74 12.52 1.99
N ARG A 171 -4.69 12.39 1.06
CA ARG A 171 -5.67 11.29 1.07
C ARG A 171 -5.04 9.96 0.67
N VAL A 172 -4.07 10.00 -0.25
CA VAL A 172 -3.34 8.83 -0.73
C VAL A 172 -1.86 9.18 -0.83
N TYR A 173 -1.01 8.38 -0.19
CA TYR A 173 0.45 8.45 -0.32
C TYR A 173 0.90 7.34 -1.25
N ALA A 174 1.47 7.68 -2.41
CA ALA A 174 2.04 6.71 -3.34
C ALA A 174 3.57 6.85 -3.33
N LEU A 175 4.24 5.94 -2.63
CA LEU A 175 5.68 5.96 -2.40
C LEU A 175 6.35 4.91 -3.28
N ASN A 176 7.19 5.36 -4.22
CA ASN A 176 7.99 4.47 -5.05
C ASN A 176 9.30 4.14 -4.33
N ILE A 177 9.65 2.87 -4.33
CA ILE A 177 10.84 2.32 -3.67
C ILE A 177 11.80 1.85 -4.77
N MET A 178 12.98 2.47 -4.84
CA MET A 178 13.97 2.17 -5.90
C MET A 178 15.04 1.14 -5.49
N GLN A 179 14.98 0.63 -4.26
CA GLN A 179 15.95 -0.34 -3.74
C GLN A 179 15.50 -1.78 -4.03
N GLN A 180 16.44 -2.68 -4.32
CA GLN A 180 16.15 -4.07 -4.72
C GLN A 180 16.41 -5.12 -3.63
N LYS A 181 16.67 -4.70 -2.38
CA LYS A 181 16.82 -5.63 -1.26
C LYS A 181 15.45 -6.17 -0.82
N PRO A 182 15.37 -7.47 -0.49
CA PRO A 182 14.15 -8.06 0.03
C PRO A 182 13.73 -7.44 1.37
N VAL A 183 12.42 -7.24 1.52
CA VAL A 183 11.76 -6.72 2.72
C VAL A 183 10.93 -7.85 3.35
N LYS A 184 11.00 -7.95 4.68
CA LYS A 184 10.15 -8.83 5.49
C LYS A 184 9.02 -8.06 6.18
N THR A 185 9.34 -6.86 6.67
CA THR A 185 8.44 -6.10 7.56
C THR A 185 8.28 -4.68 7.04
N ILE A 186 7.06 -4.15 7.10
CA ILE A 186 6.78 -2.73 6.84
C ILE A 186 6.18 -2.15 8.13
N ARG A 187 6.71 -1.04 8.62
CA ARG A 187 6.21 -0.33 9.82
C ARG A 187 5.86 1.10 9.47
N ILE A 188 4.67 1.54 9.88
CA ILE A 188 4.22 2.93 9.80
C ILE A 188 3.99 3.43 11.21
N SER A 189 4.61 4.55 11.58
CA SER A 189 4.55 5.11 12.93
C SER A 189 4.10 6.56 12.89
N ALA A 190 3.06 6.90 13.64
CA ALA A 190 2.67 8.28 13.90
C ALA A 190 3.65 8.89 14.91
N THR A 191 4.35 9.95 14.51
CA THR A 191 5.35 10.65 15.34
C THR A 191 4.80 11.94 15.95
N TRP A 192 3.59 12.33 15.56
CA TRP A 192 2.94 13.57 15.97
C TRP A 192 1.73 13.30 16.85
N ASN A 193 1.51 14.14 17.85
CA ASN A 193 0.41 14.01 18.78
C ASN A 193 -0.90 14.52 18.17
N ASP A 194 -1.98 13.77 18.35
CA ASP A 194 -3.31 14.25 18.01
C ASP A 194 -3.63 15.55 18.79
N SER A 195 -4.29 16.50 18.12
CA SER A 195 -4.56 17.83 18.69
C SER A 195 -5.50 17.82 19.89
N TYR A 196 -6.38 16.82 19.99
CA TYR A 196 -7.36 16.70 21.07
C TYR A 196 -6.87 15.75 22.16
N TYR A 197 -6.38 14.57 21.76
CA TYR A 197 -5.94 13.55 22.72
C TYR A 197 -4.53 13.78 23.27
N HIS A 198 -3.73 14.64 22.63
CA HIS A 198 -2.36 14.99 23.02
C HIS A 198 -1.36 13.82 23.06
N PHE A 199 -1.65 12.71 22.39
CA PHE A 199 -0.72 11.62 22.10
C PHE A 199 -0.94 11.12 20.66
N PRO A 200 -0.01 10.37 20.05
CA PRO A 200 -0.15 9.95 18.65
C PRO A 200 -1.28 8.95 18.47
N ILE A 201 -2.07 9.15 17.43
CA ILE A 201 -3.11 8.22 16.99
C ILE A 201 -2.86 7.96 15.51
N LEU A 202 -2.85 6.68 15.13
CA LEU A 202 -2.66 6.25 13.75
C LEU A 202 -3.96 5.64 13.21
N THR A 203 -4.40 6.10 12.05
CA THR A 203 -5.53 5.54 11.31
C THR A 203 -5.07 5.26 9.89
N LEU A 204 -5.22 4.02 9.43
CA LEU A 204 -4.86 3.61 8.07
C LEU A 204 -6.07 2.92 7.46
N CYS A 205 -6.56 3.42 6.34
CA CYS A 205 -7.72 2.81 5.69
C CYS A 205 -7.33 1.68 4.75
N GLU A 206 -6.16 1.75 4.11
CA GLU A 206 -5.60 0.62 3.36
C GLU A 206 -4.11 0.84 3.12
N VAL A 207 -3.30 -0.21 3.16
CA VAL A 207 -1.87 -0.21 2.84
C VAL A 207 -1.63 -1.28 1.79
N LEU A 208 -1.45 -0.82 0.55
CA LEU A 208 -1.10 -1.68 -0.58
C LEU A 208 0.42 -1.70 -0.73
N VAL A 209 1.00 -2.89 -0.83
CA VAL A 209 2.45 -3.07 -1.06
C VAL A 209 2.62 -3.85 -2.34
N PHE A 210 3.31 -3.30 -3.34
CA PHE A 210 3.46 -3.90 -4.65
C PHE A 210 4.88 -4.42 -4.88
N GLY A 211 4.95 -5.64 -5.44
CA GLY A 211 6.16 -6.37 -5.81
C GLY A 211 5.84 -7.68 -6.53
#